data_AF-A0A7W6CR58-F1
#
_entry.id   AF-A0A7W6CR58-F1
#
_cell.length_a   1.000
_cell.length_b   1.000
_cell.length_c   1.000
_cell.angle_alpha   90.00
_cell.angle_beta   90.00
_cell.angle_gamma   90.00
#
_symmetry.space_group_name_H-M   'P 1'
#
loop_
_entity.id
_entity.type
_entity.pdbx_description
1 polymer ?
#
loop_
_entity_poly.entity_id
_entity_poly.type
_entity_poly.pdbx_seq_one_letter_code
_entity_poly.pdbx_strand_id
1 'polypeptide(L)' 'MTAIQDDLSSDSPSHPEEMKSVFDLRVGKHITLQGSARTTPAGVISTAIAVAAMTFAVGYLISSVNRRRW' A
#
# COMPACT_ATOMS: atom_id res chain seq x y z
N MET A 1 20.97 -30.46 22.33
CA MET A 1 20.76 -29.09 22.87
C MET A 1 21.95 -28.24 22.42
N THR A 2 21.77 -27.46 21.37
CA THR A 2 22.71 -26.45 20.90
C THR A 2 21.89 -25.21 20.55
N ALA A 3 22.32 -24.09 21.13
CA ALA A 3 21.58 -22.87 21.32
C ALA A 3 20.99 -22.27 20.04
N ILE A 4 19.81 -21.66 20.21
CA ILE A 4 19.28 -20.59 19.37
C ILE A 4 20.31 -19.46 19.35
N GLN A 5 20.67 -19.02 18.14
CA GLN A 5 21.32 -17.74 17.86
C GLN A 5 20.82 -17.37 16.45
N ASP A 6 19.59 -16.83 16.38
CA ASP A 6 19.35 -15.38 16.23
C ASP A 6 19.97 -14.90 14.92
N ASP A 7 19.22 -14.94 13.81
CA ASP A 7 18.35 -13.83 13.40
C ASP A 7 19.15 -12.51 13.47
N LEU A 8 19.80 -12.14 12.36
CA LEU A 8 20.31 -10.80 12.00
C LEU A 8 21.29 -10.95 10.81
N SER A 9 20.80 -11.55 9.72
CA SER A 9 21.49 -11.45 8.43
C SER A 9 21.44 -9.98 7.98
N SER A 10 22.54 -9.28 8.24
CA SER A 10 22.95 -8.01 7.61
C SER A 10 21.95 -6.86 7.73
N ASP A 11 21.96 -6.19 8.88
CA ASP A 11 21.52 -4.79 9.00
C ASP A 11 22.59 -3.89 8.37
N SER A 12 22.63 -3.89 7.03
CA SER A 12 23.29 -2.83 6.27
C SER A 12 22.52 -1.54 6.56
N PRO A 13 23.17 -0.40 6.87
CA PRO A 13 22.47 0.84 7.16
C PRO A 13 21.61 1.26 5.96
N SER A 14 20.32 0.93 6.02
CA SER A 14 19.34 1.30 5.00
C SER A 14 19.20 2.82 5.06
N HIS A 15 19.45 3.48 3.94
CA HIS A 15 19.41 4.94 3.83
C HIS A 15 18.08 5.47 4.41
N PRO A 16 18.09 6.52 5.25
CA PRO A 16 16.95 6.94 6.06
C PRO A 16 15.70 7.38 5.25
N GLU A 17 15.80 7.62 3.95
CA GLU A 17 14.63 7.92 3.12
C GLU A 17 13.78 6.71 2.70
N GLU A 18 14.27 5.47 2.85
CA GLU A 18 13.54 4.27 2.40
C GLU A 18 12.74 3.62 3.53
N MET A 19 11.41 3.75 3.49
CA MET A 19 10.52 3.04 4.43
C MET A 19 10.16 1.66 3.87
N LYS A 20 10.44 0.60 4.65
CA LYS A 20 9.97 -0.75 4.34
C LYS A 20 8.49 -0.84 4.74
N SER A 21 7.61 -0.94 3.75
CA SER A 21 6.18 -1.18 3.96
C SER A 21 5.91 -2.67 3.86
N VAL A 22 5.55 -3.29 4.98
CA VAL A 22 5.07 -4.68 5.03
C VAL A 22 3.57 -4.63 5.21
N PHE A 23 2.82 -5.22 4.26
CA PHE A 23 1.38 -5.30 4.31
C PHE A 23 0.93 -6.75 4.36
N ASP A 24 0.11 -7.05 5.36
CA ASP A 24 -0.63 -8.31 5.45
C ASP A 24 -2.12 -7.99 5.28
N LEU A 25 -2.63 -8.27 4.07
CA LEU A 25 -4.03 -8.05 3.72
C LEU A 25 -4.76 -9.38 3.71
N ARG A 26 -5.59 -9.61 4.73
CA ARG A 26 -6.49 -10.76 4.76
C ARG A 26 -7.82 -10.42 4.05
N VAL A 27 -8.05 -11.04 2.90
CA VAL A 27 -9.28 -10.91 2.12
C VAL A 27 -10.20 -12.11 2.44
N GLY A 28 -11.19 -11.89 3.30
CA GLY A 28 -12.15 -12.91 3.71
C GLY A 28 -11.55 -14.01 4.59
N LYS A 29 -12.12 -15.22 4.52
CA LYS A 29 -11.68 -16.37 5.35
C LYS A 29 -10.49 -17.13 4.76
N HIS A 30 -10.21 -16.98 3.46
CA HIS A 30 -9.35 -17.90 2.70
C HIS A 30 -8.14 -17.29 1.98
N ILE A 31 -8.02 -15.96 1.90
CA ILE A 31 -6.92 -15.33 1.15
C ILE A 31 -6.15 -14.40 2.07
N THR A 32 -4.86 -14.66 2.23
CA THR A 32 -3.91 -13.80 2.95
C THR A 32 -2.87 -13.32 1.95
N LEU A 33 -2.86 -12.03 1.66
CA LEU A 33 -1.88 -11.38 0.80
C LEU A 33 -0.80 -10.75 1.67
N GLN A 34 0.34 -11.42 1.77
CA GLN A 34 1.54 -10.84 2.37
C GLN A 34 2.42 -10.25 1.27
N GLY A 35 2.77 -8.99 1.43
CA GLY A 35 3.70 -8.31 0.55
C GLY A 35 4.60 -7.35 1.32
N SER A 36 5.82 -7.18 0.82
CA SER A 36 6.77 -6.23 1.35
C SER A 36 7.27 -5.38 0.18
N ALA A 37 7.02 -4.08 0.25
CA ALA A 37 7.51 -3.13 -0.74
C ALA A 37 8.37 -2.06 -0.06
N ARG A 38 9.38 -1.57 -0.76
CA ARG A 38 10.10 -0.36 -0.37
C ARG A 38 9.34 0.82 -0.96
N THR A 39 9.02 1.82 -0.15
CA THR A 39 8.25 2.98 -0.62
C THR A 39 8.81 4.26 0.00
N THR A 40 8.79 5.34 -0.76
CA THR A 40 9.17 6.67 -0.28
C THR A 40 7.94 7.40 0.31
N PRO A 41 8.09 8.21 1.37
CA PRO A 41 6.97 8.95 1.95
C PRO A 41 6.27 9.85 0.91
N ALA A 42 7.05 10.50 0.04
CA ALA A 42 6.51 11.32 -1.05
C ALA A 42 5.69 10.48 -2.06
N GLY A 43 6.12 9.26 -2.36
CA GLY A 43 5.41 8.34 -3.24
C GLY A 43 4.06 7.89 -2.68
N VAL A 44 3.97 7.69 -1.36
CA VAL A 44 2.68 7.35 -0.71
C VAL A 44 1.68 8.50 -0.85
N ILE A 45 2.11 9.72 -0.53
CA ILE A 45 1.24 10.91 -0.59
C ILE A 45 0.79 11.21 -2.01
N SER A 46 1.70 11.15 -2.99
CA SER A 46 1.35 11.40 -4.40
C SER A 46 0.36 10.36 -4.92
N THR A 47 0.56 9.09 -4.59
CA THR A 47 -0.35 8.00 -4.96
C THR A 47 -1.73 8.20 -4.32
N ALA A 48 -1.79 8.58 -3.04
CA ALA A 48 -3.05 8.85 -2.35
C ALA A 48 -3.85 9.99 -3.02
N ILE A 49 -3.17 11.09 -3.35
CA ILE A 49 -3.79 12.23 -4.06
C ILE A 49 -4.28 11.82 -5.45
N ALA A 50 -3.47 11.08 -6.20
CA ALA A 50 -3.84 10.59 -7.53
C ALA A 50 -5.09 9.70 -7.46
N VAL A 51 -5.12 8.74 -6.54
CA VAL A 51 -6.27 7.83 -6.33
C VAL A 51 -7.52 8.63 -5.92
N ALA A 52 -7.40 9.61 -5.03
CA ALA A 52 -8.51 10.46 -4.63
C ALA A 52 -9.08 11.26 -5.81
N ALA A 53 -8.22 11.87 -6.63
CA ALA A 53 -8.62 12.64 -7.81
C ALA A 53 -9.30 11.75 -8.86
N MET A 54 -8.75 10.57 -9.12
CA MET A 54 -9.34 9.58 -10.04
C MET A 54 -10.71 9.14 -9.56
N THR A 55 -10.83 8.77 -8.28
CA THR A 55 -12.10 8.33 -7.68
C THR A 55 -13.14 9.44 -7.73
N PHE A 56 -12.74 10.68 -7.46
CA PHE A 56 -13.62 11.85 -7.58
C PHE A 56 -14.10 12.07 -9.01
N ALA A 57 -13.22 12.01 -10.00
CA ALA A 57 -13.58 12.18 -11.41
C ALA A 57 -14.56 11.09 -11.88
N VAL A 58 -14.30 9.82 -11.51
CA VAL A 58 -15.19 8.70 -11.80
C VAL A 58 -16.55 8.86 -11.11
N GLY A 59 -16.56 9.23 -9.83
CA GLY A 59 -17.80 9.49 -9.09
C GLY A 59 -18.61 10.63 -9.69
N TYR A 60 -17.96 11.71 -10.11
CA TYR A 60 -18.60 12.82 -10.80
C TYR A 60 -19.19 12.40 -12.14
N LEU A 61 -18.45 11.63 -12.94
CA LEU A 61 -18.92 11.10 -14.22
C LEU A 61 -20.17 10.23 -14.03
N ILE A 62 -20.15 9.29 -13.08
CA ILE A 62 -21.29 8.41 -12.78
C ILE A 62 -22.51 9.24 -12.32
N SER A 63 -22.31 10.21 -11.43
CA SER A 63 -23.37 11.10 -10.95
C SER A 63 -23.98 11.92 -12.08
N SER A 64 -23.15 12.45 -12.99
CA SER A 64 -23.58 13.21 -14.16
C SER A 64 -24.41 12.37 -15.13
N VAL A 65 -23.95 11.14 -15.44
CA VAL A 65 -24.70 10.21 -16.30
C VAL A 65 -26.04 9.83 -15.67
N ASN A 66 -26.08 9.58 -14.37
CA ASN A 66 -27.33 9.23 -13.68
C ASN A 66 -28.33 10.38 -13.69
N ARG A 67 -27.88 11.64 -13.52
CA ARG A 67 -28.76 12.82 -13.59
C ARG A 67 -29.36 13.07 -14.98
N ARG A 68 -28.68 12.67 -16.06
CA ARG A 68 -29.22 12.81 -17.43
C ARG A 68 -30.22 11.73 -17.83
N ARG A 69 -30.35 10.68 -17.01
CA ARG A 69 -31.24 9.53 -17.28
C ARG A 69 -32.63 9.69 -16.67
N TRP A 70 -32.87 10.78 -15.93
CA TRP A 70 -34.15 11.21 -15.38
C TRP A 70 -34.60 12.50 -16.04
#